data_AF-A0A2D4FAZ6-F1
#
_entry.id   AF-A0A2D4FAZ6-F1
#
_cell.length_a   1.000
_cell.length_b   1.000
_cell.length_c   1.000
_cell.angle_alpha   90.00
_cell.angle_beta   90.00
_cell.angle_gamma   90.00
#
_symmetry.space_group_name_H-M   'P 1'
#
loop_
_entity.id
_entity.type
_entity.pdbx_description
1 polymer ?
#
loop_
_entity_poly.entity_id
_entity_poly.type
_entity_poly.pdbx_seq_one_letter_code
_entity_poly.pdbx_strand_id
1 'polypeptide(L)'
;LFRLATRFIQRSPLTLLRSQVILPILQWAIAATTLDHRDANCSIMKFLRDLVHTGVANDHEDDFEARKELIGQVMTQLGQQLVSQLLQTSCFCLPPYTLPDVAEVLWEIMQVDRPTFCRWLENSL
;
A
#
# COMPACT_ATOMS: atom_id res chain seq x y z
N LEU A 1 15.70 -1.36 -0.33
CA LEU A 1 14.80 -1.45 0.85
C LEU A 1 13.50 -2.18 0.51
N PHE A 2 12.64 -1.62 -0.35
CA PHE A 2 11.30 -2.16 -0.57
C PHE A 2 11.25 -3.59 -1.14
N ARG A 3 12.25 -4.01 -1.94
CA ARG A 3 12.39 -5.43 -2.33
C ARG A 3 12.46 -6.39 -1.14
N LEU A 4 13.13 -5.99 -0.05
CA LEU A 4 13.20 -6.78 1.18
C LEU A 4 11.85 -6.75 1.92
N ALA A 5 11.26 -5.57 2.06
CA ALA A 5 9.95 -5.40 2.70
C ALA A 5 8.86 -6.22 1.99
N THR A 6 8.85 -6.25 0.64
CA THR A 6 7.97 -7.12 -0.16
C THR A 6 8.16 -8.59 0.19
N ARG A 7 9.40 -9.07 0.35
CA ARG A 7 9.63 -10.48 0.71
C ARG A 7 9.20 -10.79 2.14
N PHE A 8 9.37 -9.86 3.08
CA PHE A 8 8.88 -10.03 4.44
C PHE A 8 7.35 -10.09 4.49
N ILE A 9 6.65 -9.18 3.80
CA ILE A 9 5.19 -9.17 3.83
C ILE A 9 4.59 -10.42 3.18
N GLN A 10 5.22 -10.94 2.11
CA GLN A 10 4.77 -12.17 1.43
C GLN A 10 5.06 -13.46 2.21
N ARG A 11 6.00 -13.46 3.17
CA ARG A 11 6.46 -14.69 3.85
C ARG A 11 6.07 -14.75 5.31
N SER A 12 6.03 -13.60 5.98
CA SER A 12 5.73 -13.48 7.41
C SER A 12 5.00 -12.16 7.68
N PRO A 13 3.79 -11.97 7.14
CA PRO A 13 3.07 -10.70 7.20
C PRO A 13 2.83 -10.24 8.64
N LEU A 14 2.35 -11.13 9.51
CA LEU A 14 2.07 -10.81 10.91
C LEU A 14 3.30 -10.35 11.68
N THR A 15 4.48 -10.94 11.43
CA THR A 15 5.73 -10.55 12.10
C THR A 15 6.08 -9.10 11.76
N LEU A 16 5.95 -8.73 10.48
CA LEU A 16 6.24 -7.37 10.04
C LEU A 16 5.16 -6.39 10.52
N LEU A 17 3.88 -6.72 10.37
CA LEU A 17 2.76 -5.84 10.76
C LEU A 17 2.69 -5.57 12.26
N ARG A 18 3.11 -6.54 13.10
CA ARG A 18 3.21 -6.36 14.57
C ARG A 18 4.50 -5.68 15.01
N SER A 19 5.46 -5.48 14.12
CA SER A 19 6.74 -4.87 14.46
C SER A 19 6.63 -3.35 14.56
N GLN A 20 7.44 -2.72 15.41
CA GLN A 20 7.50 -1.27 15.55
C GLN A 20 8.10 -0.57 14.31
N VAL A 21 8.84 -1.32 13.47
CA VAL A 21 9.52 -0.75 12.29
C VAL A 21 8.58 -0.55 11.10
N ILE A 22 7.37 -1.14 11.13
CA ILE A 22 6.44 -1.04 10.00
C ILE A 22 5.99 0.40 9.74
N LEU A 23 5.71 1.17 10.80
CA LEU A 23 5.23 2.55 10.64
C LEU A 23 6.24 3.44 9.89
N PRO A 24 7.54 3.49 10.29
CA PRO A 24 8.55 4.16 9.48
C PRO A 24 8.64 3.65 8.05
N ILE A 25 8.60 2.33 7.82
CA ILE A 25 8.66 1.75 6.47
C ILE A 25 7.51 2.27 5.60
N LEU A 26 6.31 2.35 6.15
CA LEU A 26 5.13 2.85 5.43
C LEU A 26 5.22 4.35 5.15
N GLN A 27 5.66 5.15 6.11
CA GLN A 27 5.88 6.58 5.91
C GLN A 27 6.89 6.84 4.78
N TRP A 28 7.99 6.08 4.77
CA TRP A 28 8.99 6.15 3.70
C TRP A 28 8.46 5.62 2.37
N ALA A 29 7.62 4.58 2.36
CA ALA A 29 6.99 4.09 1.14
C ALA A 29 6.12 5.17 0.50
N ILE A 30 5.30 5.87 1.30
CA ILE A 30 4.44 6.96 0.84
C ILE A 30 5.28 8.11 0.31
N ALA A 31 6.28 8.59 1.07
CA ALA A 31 7.15 9.68 0.63
C ALA A 31 7.89 9.35 -0.68
N ALA A 32 8.36 8.12 -0.82
CA ALA A 32 9.15 7.69 -1.97
C ALA A 32 8.34 7.48 -3.26
N THR A 33 7.00 7.53 -3.22
CA THR A 33 6.17 7.46 -4.44
C THR A 33 6.40 8.63 -5.40
N THR A 34 7.02 9.72 -4.95
CA THR A 34 7.37 10.90 -5.78
C THR A 34 8.71 10.79 -6.50
N LEU A 35 9.51 9.77 -6.17
CA LEU A 35 10.86 9.63 -6.70
C LEU A 35 10.79 9.21 -8.17
N ASP A 36 11.23 10.04 -9.12
CA ASP A 36 11.29 9.67 -10.53
C ASP A 36 12.47 8.72 -10.82
N HIS A 37 12.34 7.47 -10.36
CA HIS A 37 13.29 6.40 -10.63
C HIS A 37 12.55 5.09 -10.84
N ARG A 38 12.53 4.61 -12.09
CA ARG A 38 11.74 3.46 -12.56
C ARG A 38 11.81 2.24 -11.64
N ASP A 39 13.01 1.74 -11.36
CA ASP A 39 13.16 0.51 -10.55
C ASP A 39 12.79 0.72 -9.07
N ALA A 40 12.93 1.96 -8.59
CA ALA A 40 12.59 2.29 -7.22
C ALA A 40 11.07 2.30 -7.09
N ASN A 41 10.37 3.03 -7.96
CA ASN A 41 8.90 3.06 -8.01
C ASN A 41 8.31 1.67 -8.18
N CYS A 42 8.81 0.88 -9.12
CA CYS A 42 8.33 -0.49 -9.32
C CYS A 42 8.43 -1.31 -8.01
N SER A 43 9.54 -1.16 -7.26
CA SER A 43 9.70 -1.86 -5.98
C SER A 43 8.80 -1.30 -4.86
N ILE A 44 8.52 0.00 -4.86
CA ILE A 44 7.66 0.67 -3.87
C ILE A 44 6.19 0.29 -4.11
N MET A 45 5.71 0.43 -5.35
CA MET A 45 4.33 0.11 -5.71
C MET A 45 4.04 -1.37 -5.48
N LYS A 46 4.99 -2.25 -5.83
CA LYS A 46 4.87 -3.68 -5.53
C LYS A 46 4.77 -3.97 -4.03
N PHE A 47 5.57 -3.30 -3.21
CA PHE A 47 5.47 -3.43 -1.75
C PHE A 47 4.11 -2.94 -1.23
N LEU A 48 3.65 -1.77 -1.66
CA LEU A 48 2.38 -1.19 -1.23
C LEU A 48 1.20 -2.08 -1.64
N ARG A 49 1.21 -2.59 -2.87
CA ARG A 49 0.19 -3.52 -3.36
C ARG A 49 0.16 -4.79 -2.51
N ASP A 50 1.30 -5.47 -2.36
CA ASP A 50 1.36 -6.74 -1.62
C ASP A 50 1.03 -6.56 -0.13
N LEU A 51 1.35 -5.40 0.44
CA LEU A 51 0.93 -5.02 1.79
C LEU A 51 -0.59 -4.94 1.91
N VAL A 52 -1.26 -4.16 1.06
CA VAL A 52 -2.72 -4.00 1.14
C VAL A 52 -3.41 -5.33 0.83
N HIS A 53 -2.90 -6.06 -0.17
CA HIS A 53 -3.40 -7.38 -0.55
C HIS A 53 -3.36 -8.41 0.59
N THR A 54 -2.47 -8.25 1.57
CA THR A 54 -2.36 -9.12 2.75
C THR A 54 -3.67 -9.16 3.57
N GLY A 55 -4.49 -8.10 3.52
CA GLY A 55 -5.79 -8.05 4.19
C GLY A 55 -6.93 -8.75 3.45
N VAL A 56 -6.67 -9.25 2.24
CA VAL A 56 -7.65 -9.89 1.35
C VAL A 56 -7.22 -11.32 0.98
N ALA A 57 -5.91 -11.58 0.89
CA ALA A 57 -5.35 -12.85 0.46
C ALA A 57 -5.54 -14.00 1.47
N ASN A 58 -5.63 -15.22 0.93
CA ASN A 58 -5.65 -16.49 1.66
C ASN A 58 -6.65 -16.47 2.83
N ASP A 59 -7.90 -16.17 2.53
CA ASP A 59 -9.02 -16.10 3.48
C ASP A 59 -9.31 -17.42 4.21
N HIS A 60 -8.83 -18.54 3.67
CA HIS A 60 -8.91 -19.87 4.28
C HIS A 60 -7.86 -20.13 5.38
N GLU A 61 -6.90 -19.23 5.63
CA GLU A 61 -5.87 -19.42 6.66
C GLU A 61 -6.33 -18.92 8.04
N ASP A 62 -5.92 -19.63 9.10
CA ASP A 62 -6.31 -19.32 10.49
C ASP A 62 -5.90 -17.91 10.95
N ASP A 63 -4.86 -17.34 10.33
CA ASP A 63 -4.32 -16.03 10.66
C ASP A 63 -4.98 -14.88 9.87
N PHE A 64 -5.93 -15.19 8.98
CA PHE A 64 -6.56 -14.22 8.08
C PHE A 64 -7.21 -13.05 8.82
N GLU A 65 -8.03 -13.32 9.84
CA GLU A 65 -8.71 -12.27 10.60
C GLU A 65 -7.71 -11.32 11.29
N ALA A 66 -6.59 -11.86 11.80
CA ALA A 66 -5.53 -11.04 12.38
C ALA A 66 -4.82 -10.17 11.33
N ARG A 67 -4.62 -10.68 10.12
CA ARG A 67 -4.04 -9.89 9.01
C ARG A 67 -4.99 -8.78 8.58
N LYS A 68 -6.27 -9.11 8.40
CA LYS A 68 -7.33 -8.18 8.01
C LYS A 68 -7.46 -7.05 9.02
N GLU A 69 -7.46 -7.36 10.32
CA GLU A 69 -7.50 -6.34 11.39
C GLU A 69 -6.28 -5.40 11.31
N LEU A 70 -5.07 -5.95 11.23
CA LEU A 70 -3.84 -5.15 11.17
C LEU A 70 -3.77 -4.26 9.92
N ILE A 71 -4.19 -4.77 8.76
CA ILE A 71 -4.30 -3.95 7.55
C ILE A 71 -5.39 -2.89 7.71
N GLY A 72 -6.52 -3.20 8.34
CA GLY A 72 -7.55 -2.21 8.67
C GLY A 72 -7.01 -1.06 9.53
N GLN A 73 -6.15 -1.35 10.51
CA GLN A 73 -5.48 -0.32 11.33
C GLN A 73 -4.54 0.55 10.49
N VAL A 74 -3.72 -0.07 9.61
CA VAL A 74 -2.84 0.66 8.67
C VAL A 74 -3.65 1.56 7.75
N MET A 75 -4.74 1.05 7.18
CA MET A 75 -5.62 1.78 6.25
C MET A 75 -6.34 2.94 6.95
N THR A 76 -6.73 2.76 8.21
CA THR A 76 -7.34 3.84 9.01
C THR A 76 -6.36 4.97 9.27
N GLN A 77 -5.09 4.66 9.51
CA GLN A 77 -4.07 5.67 9.84
C GLN A 77 -3.47 6.35 8.60
N LEU A 78 -3.21 5.61 7.53
CA LEU A 78 -2.41 6.08 6.39
C LEU A 78 -3.17 6.07 5.06
N GLY A 79 -4.39 5.50 5.00
CA GLY A 79 -5.14 5.30 3.76
C GLY A 79 -5.39 6.61 3.00
N GLN A 80 -5.90 7.65 3.68
CA GLN A 80 -6.14 8.95 3.06
C GLN A 80 -4.85 9.58 2.50
N GLN A 81 -3.76 9.53 3.27
CA GLN A 81 -2.47 10.08 2.85
C GLN A 81 -1.94 9.34 1.63
N LEU A 82 -2.04 8.01 1.63
CA LEU A 82 -1.60 7.17 0.52
C LEU A 82 -2.37 7.49 -0.77
N VAL A 83 -3.71 7.57 -0.70
CA VAL A 83 -4.55 7.89 -1.89
C VAL A 83 -4.21 9.27 -2.45
N SER A 84 -4.12 10.30 -1.60
CA SER A 84 -3.74 11.66 -2.03
C SER A 84 -2.36 11.68 -2.68
N GLN A 85 -1.39 10.95 -2.11
CA GLN A 85 -0.03 10.90 -2.64
C GLN A 85 0.04 10.16 -3.98
N LEU A 86 -0.67 9.04 -4.13
CA LEU A 86 -0.75 8.29 -5.39
C LEU A 86 -1.38 9.12 -6.51
N LEU A 87 -2.40 9.93 -6.19
CA LEU A 87 -3.03 10.83 -7.16
C LEU A 87 -2.07 11.97 -7.54
N GLN A 88 -1.46 12.64 -6.56
CA GLN A 88 -0.49 13.71 -6.80
C GLN A 88 0.68 13.23 -7.68
N THR A 89 1.22 12.05 -7.38
CA THR A 89 2.36 11.49 -8.12
C THR A 89 1.99 11.12 -9.54
N SER A 90 0.80 10.56 -9.76
CA SER A 90 0.29 10.24 -11.09
C SER A 90 0.05 11.47 -11.96
N CYS A 91 -0.36 12.60 -11.35
CA CYS A 91 -0.65 13.83 -12.09
C CYS A 91 0.58 14.71 -12.33
N PHE A 92 1.54 14.77 -11.39
CA PHE A 92 2.57 15.82 -11.38
C PHE A 92 4.01 15.32 -11.27
N CYS A 93 4.27 14.11 -10.77
CA CYS A 93 5.63 13.69 -10.43
C CYS A 93 6.18 12.59 -11.35
N LEU A 94 5.35 11.62 -11.72
CA LEU A 94 5.81 10.41 -12.39
C LEU A 94 5.39 10.34 -13.85
N PRO A 95 6.22 9.76 -14.73
CA PRO A 95 5.83 9.55 -16.13
C PRO A 95 4.77 8.45 -16.28
N PRO A 96 4.03 8.39 -17.41
CA PRO A 96 2.87 7.51 -17.59
C PRO A 96 3.12 6.01 -17.43
N TYR A 97 4.37 5.55 -17.48
CA TYR A 97 4.69 4.13 -17.32
C TYR A 97 4.43 3.59 -15.92
N THR A 98 4.26 4.44 -14.89
CA THR A 98 3.96 4.02 -13.51
C THR A 98 2.46 3.92 -13.24
N LEU A 99 1.60 4.38 -14.15
CA LEU A 99 0.15 4.37 -13.97
C LEU A 99 -0.43 2.95 -13.74
N PRO A 100 0.04 1.89 -14.44
CA PRO A 100 -0.42 0.53 -14.15
C PRO A 100 -0.11 0.09 -12.72
N ASP A 101 1.11 0.38 -12.25
CA ASP A 101 1.55 0.02 -10.90
C ASP A 101 0.74 0.78 -9.84
N VAL A 102 0.44 2.07 -10.06
CA VAL A 102 -0.41 2.86 -9.17
C VAL A 102 -1.85 2.33 -9.16
N ALA A 103 -2.38 1.97 -10.34
CA ALA A 103 -3.73 1.42 -10.46
C ALA A 103 -3.88 0.10 -9.70
N GLU A 104 -2.87 -0.77 -9.71
CA GLU A 104 -2.87 -1.99 -8.89
C GLU A 104 -2.98 -1.69 -7.39
N VAL A 105 -2.26 -0.67 -6.89
CA VAL A 105 -2.35 -0.29 -5.46
C VAL A 105 -3.73 0.26 -5.13
N LEU A 106 -4.28 1.15 -5.96
CA LEU A 106 -5.63 1.71 -5.77
C LEU A 106 -6.71 0.63 -5.81
N TRP A 107 -6.55 -0.36 -6.69
CA TRP A 107 -7.43 -1.52 -6.78
C TRP A 107 -7.42 -2.33 -5.47
N GLU A 108 -6.25 -2.66 -4.93
CA GLU A 108 -6.18 -3.40 -3.67
C GLU A 108 -6.82 -2.62 -2.51
N ILE A 109 -6.69 -1.30 -2.48
CA ILE A 109 -7.36 -0.46 -1.48
C ILE A 109 -8.89 -0.58 -1.59
N MET A 110 -9.43 -0.61 -2.81
CA MET A 110 -10.86 -0.83 -3.03
C MET A 110 -11.33 -2.21 -2.58
N GLN A 111 -10.48 -3.24 -2.70
CA GLN A 111 -10.80 -4.59 -2.26
C GLN A 111 -10.89 -4.71 -0.74
N VAL A 112 -10.12 -3.90 0.01
CA VAL A 112 -10.19 -3.84 1.47
C VAL A 112 -11.45 -3.09 1.94
N ASP A 113 -11.66 -1.86 1.47
CA ASP A 113 -12.81 -1.05 1.86
C ASP A 113 -13.16 -0.02 0.77
N ARG A 114 -14.05 -0.43 -0.13
CA ARG A 114 -14.55 0.41 -1.24
C ARG A 114 -15.27 1.69 -0.79
N PRO A 115 -16.26 1.68 0.13
CA PRO A 115 -16.95 2.91 0.50
C PRO A 115 -15.99 3.93 1.15
N THR A 116 -15.05 3.47 1.99
CA THR A 116 -14.06 4.38 2.57
C THR A 116 -13.10 4.91 1.52
N PHE A 117 -12.68 4.09 0.56
CA PHE A 117 -11.86 4.53 -0.58
C PHE A 117 -12.54 5.64 -1.39
N CYS A 118 -13.84 5.51 -1.70
CA CYS A 118 -14.57 6.56 -2.43
C CYS A 118 -14.47 7.92 -1.72
N ARG A 119 -14.62 7.94 -0.38
CA ARG A 119 -14.47 9.17 0.42
C ARG A 119 -13.05 9.70 0.37
N TRP A 120 -12.03 8.83 0.44
CA TRP A 120 -10.64 9.25 0.35
C TRP A 120 -10.32 9.85 -1.01
N LEU A 121 -10.81 9.23 -2.08
CA LEU A 121 -10.62 9.71 -3.44
C LEU A 121 -11.33 11.05 -3.66
N GLU A 122 -12.56 11.21 -3.17
CA GLU A 122 -13.30 12.47 -3.22
C GLU A 122 -12.55 13.61 -2.52
N ASN A 123 -11.92 13.35 -1.38
CA ASN A 123 -11.10 14.34 -0.68
C ASN A 123 -9.78 14.68 -1.39
N SER A 124 -9.30 13.80 -2.28
CA SER A 124 -8.04 13.96 -2.99
C SER A 124 -8.18 14.63 -4.35
N LEU A 125 -9.37 14.56 -4.97
CA LEU A 125 -9.74 15.19 -6.25
C LEU A 125 -10.04 16.68 -6.09
#